data_AF-Q3SN09-F1
#
_entry.id   AF-Q3SN09-F1
#
_cell.length_a   1.000
_cell.length_b   1.000
_cell.length_c   1.000
_cell.angle_alpha   90.00
_cell.angle_beta   90.00
_cell.angle_gamma   90.00
#
_symmetry.space_group_name_H-M   'P 1'
#
loop_
_entity.id
_entity.type
_entity.pdbx_description
1 polymer ?
#
loop_
_entity_poly.entity_id
_entity_poly.type
_entity_poly.pdbx_seq_one_letter_code
_entity_poly.pdbx_strand_id
1 'polypeptide(L)' 'MRDDGTGDPERLIQFVKRCATEFGLTGRWGFQYADTCSRPRLDGFGGGAHVIDLTTGGTVAWIYTDGWLAEVLDGDDPDT' A
#
# COMPACT_ATOMS: atom_id res chain seq x y z
N MET A 1 -2.68 -13.57 8.69
CA MET A 1 -2.14 -12.19 8.71
C MET A 1 -1.73 -11.93 10.15
N ARG A 2 -0.43 -11.91 10.46
CA ARG A 2 0.04 -11.68 11.83
C ARG A 2 0.30 -10.18 12.01
N ASP A 3 -0.34 -9.65 13.04
CA ASP A 3 -0.47 -8.24 13.43
C ASP A 3 0.68 -7.82 14.35
N ASP A 4 1.58 -7.00 13.80
CA ASP A 4 2.60 -6.26 14.57
C ASP A 4 2.26 -4.74 14.61
N GLY A 5 0.99 -4.35 14.37
CA GLY A 5 0.49 -2.99 14.60
C GLY A 5 -0.06 -2.24 13.39
N THR A 6 0.27 -2.64 12.16
CA THR A 6 -0.27 -2.11 10.90
C THR A 6 -0.40 -3.25 9.89
N GLY A 7 -1.47 -3.26 9.11
CA GLY A 7 -1.64 -4.25 8.05
C GLY A 7 -0.62 -4.01 6.96
N ASP A 8 0.42 -4.82 6.88
CA ASP A 8 1.50 -4.69 5.89
C ASP A 8 0.97 -4.83 4.45
N PRO A 9 0.89 -3.75 3.65
CA PRO A 9 0.40 -3.79 2.28
C PRO A 9 1.23 -4.72 1.40
N GLU A 10 2.53 -4.91 1.70
CA GLU A 10 3.40 -5.82 0.97
C GLU A 10 2.92 -7.26 1.08
N ARG A 11 2.36 -7.67 2.23
CA ARG A 11 1.80 -9.02 2.38
C ARG A 11 0.58 -9.25 1.50
N LEU A 12 -0.26 -8.24 1.31
CA LEU A 12 -1.39 -8.31 0.39
C LEU A 12 -0.89 -8.46 -1.05
N ILE A 13 0.12 -7.68 -1.42
CA ILE A 13 0.79 -7.74 -2.73
C ILE A 13 1.35 -9.14 -2.99
N GLN A 14 2.09 -9.69 -2.04
CA GLN A 14 2.68 -11.03 -2.15
C GLN A 14 1.61 -12.12 -2.26
N PHE A 15 0.50 -12.00 -1.51
CA PHE A 15 -0.62 -12.92 -1.62
C PHE A 15 -1.23 -12.89 -3.03
N VAL A 16 -1.49 -11.70 -3.59
CA VAL A 16 -2.08 -11.59 -4.92
C VAL A 16 -1.13 -12.07 -6.01
N LYS A 17 0.17 -11.81 -5.93
CA LYS A 17 1.16 -12.36 -6.87
C LYS A 17 1.13 -13.89 -6.92
N ARG A 18 0.97 -14.55 -5.76
CA ARG A 18 0.81 -16.01 -5.68
C ARG A 18 -0.50 -16.48 -6.31
N CYS A 19 -1.62 -15.83 -6.01
CA CYS A 19 -2.90 -16.15 -6.64
C CYS A 19 -2.87 -15.93 -8.16
N ALA A 20 -2.22 -14.86 -8.63
CA ALA A 20 -2.09 -14.60 -10.06
C ALA A 20 -1.31 -15.70 -10.77
N THR A 21 -0.27 -16.22 -10.13
CA THR A 21 0.49 -17.37 -10.64
C THR A 21 -0.37 -18.63 -10.69
N GLU A 22 -1.06 -18.96 -9.59
CA GLU A 22 -1.88 -20.18 -9.47
C GLU A 22 -3.06 -20.18 -10.44
N PHE A 23 -3.74 -19.05 -10.59
CA PHE A 23 -4.96 -18.94 -11.39
C PHE A 23 -4.74 -18.37 -12.79
N GLY A 24 -3.48 -18.11 -13.20
CA GLY A 24 -3.15 -17.55 -14.51
C GLY A 24 -3.71 -16.14 -14.75
N LEU A 25 -3.78 -15.31 -13.70
CA LEU A 25 -4.27 -13.94 -13.83
C LEU A 25 -3.21 -13.06 -14.50
N THR A 26 -3.66 -12.15 -15.36
CA THR A 26 -2.79 -11.24 -16.13
C THR A 26 -3.35 -9.82 -16.14
N GLY A 27 -2.56 -8.86 -16.61
CA GLY A 27 -2.97 -7.46 -16.69
C GLY A 27 -2.81 -6.70 -15.37
N ARG A 28 -3.50 -5.55 -15.25
CA ARG A 28 -3.38 -4.66 -14.10
C ARG A 28 -4.30 -5.07 -12.97
N TRP A 29 -3.75 -5.13 -11.76
CA TRP A 29 -4.50 -5.31 -10.52
C TRP A 29 -4.10 -4.24 -9.51
N GLY A 30 -5.01 -3.83 -8.63
CA GLY A 30 -4.70 -2.86 -7.59
C GLY A 30 -5.68 -2.90 -6.43
N PHE A 31 -5.34 -2.16 -5.38
CA PHE A 31 -6.15 -2.05 -4.17
C PHE A 31 -5.97 -0.67 -3.53
N GLN A 32 -6.94 -0.31 -2.70
CA GLN A 32 -6.90 0.85 -1.82
C GLN A 32 -7.02 0.35 -0.38
N TYR A 33 -6.38 1.06 0.54
CA TYR A 33 -6.42 0.73 1.95
C TYR A 33 -6.38 2.01 2.79
N ALA A 34 -6.87 1.89 4.01
CA ALA A 34 -6.84 2.95 5.00
C ALA A 34 -6.24 2.40 6.29
N ASP A 35 -5.30 3.13 6.87
CA ASP A 35 -4.77 2.82 8.19
C ASP A 35 -5.75 3.33 9.22
N THR A 36 -6.30 2.40 10.01
CA THR A 36 -7.24 2.73 11.08
C THR A 36 -6.61 2.43 12.43
N CYS A 37 -6.65 3.40 13.33
CA CYS A 37 -6.13 3.22 14.68
C CYS A 37 -7.23 2.75 15.63
N SER A 38 -6.92 1.73 16.43
CA SER A 38 -7.81 1.22 17.50
C SER A 38 -7.95 2.17 18.70
N ARG A 39 -7.11 3.20 18.78
CA ARG A 39 -7.11 4.25 19.82
C ARG A 39 -6.65 5.57 19.21
N PRO A 40 -7.05 6.74 19.76
CA PRO A 40 -6.55 8.03 19.28
C PRO A 40 -5.02 8.08 19.28
N ARG A 41 -4.43 8.43 18.14
CA ARG A 41 -2.99 8.67 17.94
C ARG A 41 -2.84 9.85 17.01
N LEU A 42 -1.88 10.74 17.31
CA LEU A 42 -1.41 11.72 16.34
C LEU A 42 -0.83 10.95 15.15
N ASP A 43 -1.15 11.39 13.93
CA ASP A 43 -0.75 10.74 12.67
C ASP A 43 -1.20 9.27 12.57
N GLY A 44 -2.26 8.90 13.29
CA GLY A 44 -2.82 7.55 13.28
C GLY A 44 -3.79 7.25 12.13
N PHE A 45 -3.99 8.21 11.21
CA PHE A 45 -4.85 8.06 10.04
C PHE A 45 -4.01 8.21 8.79
N GLY A 46 -4.08 7.21 7.92
CA GLY A 46 -3.30 7.13 6.70
C GLY A 46 -3.95 6.17 5.72
N GLY A 47 -3.15 5.62 4.81
CA GLY A 47 -3.62 4.72 3.79
C GLY A 47 -2.85 4.90 2.49
N GLY A 48 -3.42 4.36 1.43
CA GLY A 48 -2.79 4.43 0.13
C GLY A 48 -3.51 3.61 -0.93
N ALA A 49 -2.88 3.59 -2.09
CA ALA A 49 -3.29 2.76 -3.20
C ALA A 49 -2.07 2.19 -3.90
N HIS A 50 -2.23 1.02 -4.50
CA HIS A 50 -1.14 0.36 -5.20
C HIS A 50 -1.67 -0.32 -6.46
N VAL A 51 -0.92 -0.18 -7.57
CA VAL A 51 -1.20 -0.80 -8.86
C VAL A 51 -0.01 -1.66 -9.28
N ILE A 52 -0.30 -2.90 -9.68
CA ILE A 52 0.69 -3.91 -10.09
C ILE A 52 0.29 -4.43 -11.46
N ASP A 53 1.29 -4.63 -12.30
CA ASP A 53 1.15 -5.42 -13.52
C ASP A 53 1.40 -6.89 -13.16
N LEU A 54 0.37 -7.72 -13.22
CA LEU A 54 0.46 -9.15 -12.87
C LEU A 54 1.24 -9.96 -13.90
N THR A 55 1.38 -9.45 -15.13
CA THR A 55 2.17 -10.11 -16.19
C THR A 55 3.67 -10.01 -15.89
N THR A 56 4.12 -8.87 -15.37
CA THR A 56 5.54 -8.62 -15.02
C THR A 56 5.83 -8.82 -13.53
N GLY A 57 4.81 -8.78 -12.68
CA GLY A 57 4.94 -8.72 -11.23
C GLY A 57 5.40 -7.36 -10.69
N GLY A 58 5.56 -6.34 -11.56
CA GLY A 58 6.10 -5.03 -11.22
C GLY A 58 5.05 -4.04 -10.71
N THR A 59 5.45 -3.17 -9.79
CA THR A 59 4.67 -1.99 -9.39
C THR A 59 4.57 -1.01 -10.55
N VAL A 60 3.36 -0.59 -10.87
CA VAL A 60 3.08 0.42 -11.92
C VAL A 60 2.98 1.81 -11.31
N ALA A 61 2.27 1.92 -10.19
CA ALA A 61 2.08 3.16 -9.46
C ALA A 61 1.70 2.83 -8.01
N TRP A 62 2.03 3.73 -7.11
CA TRP A 62 1.63 3.64 -5.70
C TRP A 62 1.49 5.05 -5.13
N ILE A 63 0.70 5.18 -4.08
CA ILE A 63 0.62 6.38 -3.25
C ILE A 63 0.50 5.92 -1.79
N TYR A 64 1.23 6.59 -0.91
CA TYR A 64 1.10 6.43 0.53
C TYR A 64 0.84 7.79 1.15
N THR A 65 -0.14 7.86 2.04
CA THR A 65 -0.54 9.14 2.65
C THR A 65 -0.10 9.26 4.11
N ASP A 66 0.48 8.21 4.68
CA ASP A 66 1.11 8.31 6.00
C ASP A 66 2.37 9.18 5.88
N GLY A 67 2.58 10.08 6.84
CA GLY A 67 3.70 11.03 6.83
C GLY A 67 3.62 12.14 5.77
N TRP A 68 2.92 11.94 4.65
CA TRP A 68 2.85 12.89 3.52
C TRP A 68 2.57 14.33 3.95
N LEU A 69 1.58 14.52 4.85
CA LEU A 69 1.24 15.87 5.31
C LEU A 69 2.37 16.50 6.13
N ALA A 70 3.04 15.72 6.98
CA ALA A 70 4.14 16.22 7.79
C ALA A 70 5.32 16.63 6.91
N GLU A 71 5.69 15.79 5.94
CA GLU A 71 6.77 16.07 4.97
C GLU A 71 6.52 17.36 4.19
N VAL A 72 5.30 17.53 3.67
CA VAL A 72 4.91 18.76 2.95
C VAL A 72 4.96 20.00 3.84
N LEU A 73 4.56 19.87 5.11
CA LEU A 73 4.63 20.98 6.07
C LEU A 73 6.06 21.34 6.44
N ASP A 74 6.97 20.37 6.44
CA ASP A 74 8.40 20.55 6.68
C ASP A 74 9.15 21.10 5.43
N GLY A 75 8.50 21.08 4.27
CA GLY A 75 9.00 21.63 3.01
C GLY A 75 9.74 20.61 2.13
N ASP A 76 9.59 19.32 2.43
CA ASP A 76 10.13 18.21 1.64
C ASP A 76 9.23 17.90 0.43
N ASP A 77 9.77 17.15 -0.54
CA ASP A 77 9.02 16.64 -1.69
C ASP A 77 8.63 15.17 -1.46
N PRO A 78 7.36 14.87 -1.12
CA PRO A 78 6.93 13.52 -0.76
C PRO A 78 6.83 12.56 -1.96
N ASP A 79 6.98 13.07 -3.20
CA ASP A 79 6.87 12.29 -4.44
C ASP A 79 8.26 11.96 -5.06
N THR A 80 9.37 12.20 -4.34
CA THR A 80 10.75 11.96 -4.82
C THR A 80 11.29 10.54 -4.65
#